data_AF-T1T1P5-F1
#
_entry.id   AF-T1T1P5-F1
#
_cell.length_a   1.000
_cell.length_b   1.000
_cell.length_c   1.000
_cell.angle_alpha   90.00
_cell.angle_beta   90.00
_cell.angle_gamma   90.00
#
_symmetry.space_group_name_H-M   'P 1'
#
loop_
_entity.id
_entity.type
_entity.pdbx_description
1 polymer ?
#
loop_
_entity_poly.entity_id
_entity_poly.type
_entity_poly.pdbx_seq_one_letter_code
_entity_poly.pdbx_strand_id
1 'polypeptide(L)'
;MVSRVFDLGKMSVKAKNFYRRALPSSCVDFSSEEGKQLFKESLLEGNANIYFRLAAQFRTQDEPAYCGLSTLVMVLNALEVDPGRVWKAPWRFYHETMLDCCVPLESVKKTGINLAQFACLAVCNRLHSVLKYGQEGEDFLSMLRKDVVASVRSDTNVVVASYDRSQLQQTGTGHFSPLAAYHTASDRVLIMDVARFKYPPHWVTLRQLQVAMCSLDKSTKRTRGYVMLQLRTDSMPLIAFALKSNLGSNDADFATAVLSWKEFLLCDMMPDEKEELQLCCRKFGQCFSPHALCSSEKDVMVDKANNYRDSAESLSKACRTVCSEVRQTSIAGVFSSSAVAALMLAWPFEPGYSERSDRLAQLAKQELKSFSPDTRNEIDLLTTQLLTLIECSRPPPVLPGKVNSEPSKCQWHSDACCCINDIKL
;
A
#
# COMPACT_ATOMS: atom_id res chain seq x y z
N MET A 1 -52.91 -39.54 22.18
CA MET A 1 -51.86 -39.22 23.18
C MET A 1 -50.92 -40.42 23.18
N VAL A 2 -49.63 -40.36 22.88
CA VAL A 2 -48.59 -39.42 23.35
C VAL A 2 -47.44 -39.35 22.33
N SER A 3 -46.99 -38.12 22.08
CA SER A 3 -45.64 -37.63 21.72
C SER A 3 -44.77 -38.39 20.69
N ARG A 4 -44.65 -37.82 19.48
CA ARG A 4 -43.43 -37.90 18.67
C ARG A 4 -42.57 -36.69 19.01
N VAL A 5 -41.47 -36.91 19.73
CA VAL A 5 -40.41 -35.92 19.95
C VAL A 5 -39.70 -35.73 18.62
N PHE A 6 -39.88 -34.58 17.98
CA PHE A 6 -38.99 -34.13 16.91
C PHE A 6 -37.71 -33.59 17.57
N ASP A 7 -36.68 -34.41 17.56
CA ASP A 7 -35.33 -34.00 17.95
C ASP A 7 -34.75 -33.12 16.82
N LEU A 8 -35.05 -31.82 16.88
CA LEU A 8 -34.37 -30.80 16.08
C LEU A 8 -32.97 -30.61 16.66
N GLY A 9 -32.08 -31.54 16.33
CA GLY A 9 -30.65 -31.43 16.57
C GLY A 9 -30.11 -30.17 15.89
N LYS A 10 -30.08 -29.05 16.63
CA LYS A 10 -29.31 -27.87 16.26
C LYS A 10 -27.85 -28.29 16.21
N MET A 11 -27.33 -28.54 15.02
CA MET A 11 -25.89 -28.61 14.78
C MET A 11 -25.28 -27.23 15.03
N SER A 12 -25.01 -26.93 16.30
CA SER A 12 -24.15 -25.83 16.69
C SER A 12 -22.76 -26.16 16.19
N VAL A 13 -22.39 -25.66 15.01
CA VAL A 13 -21.00 -25.63 14.55
C VAL A 13 -20.22 -24.82 15.58
N LYS A 14 -19.63 -25.49 16.57
CA LYS A 14 -18.73 -24.84 17.53
C LYS A 14 -17.58 -24.26 16.70
N ALA A 15 -17.52 -22.93 16.63
CA ALA A 15 -16.41 -22.24 15.99
C ALA A 15 -15.11 -22.76 16.61
N LYS A 16 -14.24 -23.35 15.78
CA LYS A 16 -12.93 -23.84 16.21
C LYS A 16 -12.09 -22.63 16.61
N ASN A 17 -11.94 -22.40 17.91
CA ASN A 17 -11.06 -21.34 18.42
C ASN A 17 -9.60 -21.84 18.48
N PHE A 18 -8.67 -20.90 18.53
CA PHE A 18 -7.23 -21.18 18.56
C PHE A 18 -6.55 -20.31 19.60
N TYR A 19 -5.65 -20.89 20.39
CA TYR A 19 -4.69 -20.16 21.22
C TYR A 19 -3.29 -20.35 20.63
N ARG A 20 -2.80 -19.35 19.90
CA ARG A 20 -1.51 -19.37 19.19
C ARG A 20 -1.33 -20.57 18.25
N ARG A 21 -0.16 -20.66 17.64
CA ARG A 21 0.33 -21.79 16.85
C ARG A 21 1.77 -22.07 17.26
N ALA A 22 2.16 -23.34 17.29
CA ALA A 22 3.55 -23.71 17.49
C ALA A 22 4.39 -23.23 16.29
N LEU A 23 5.55 -22.64 16.57
CA LEU A 23 6.51 -22.30 15.53
C LEU A 23 7.04 -23.58 14.87
N PRO A 24 7.15 -23.63 13.54
CA PRO A 24 7.82 -24.73 12.84
C PRO A 24 9.30 -24.81 13.22
N SER A 25 9.92 -25.99 13.09
CA SER A 25 11.34 -26.19 13.39
C SER A 25 12.29 -25.39 12.50
N SER A 26 11.81 -24.86 11.38
CA SER A 26 12.56 -23.92 10.53
C SER A 26 12.70 -22.52 11.14
N CYS A 27 11.92 -22.19 12.16
CA CYS A 27 11.95 -20.91 12.88
C CYS A 27 12.51 -21.10 14.29
N VAL A 28 13.34 -20.19 14.77
CA VAL A 28 13.81 -20.17 16.17
C VAL A 28 13.00 -19.13 16.95
N ASP A 29 12.30 -19.56 18.00
CA ASP A 29 11.55 -18.65 18.87
C ASP A 29 12.51 -17.66 19.53
N PHE A 30 12.22 -16.36 19.44
CA PHE A 30 13.02 -15.30 20.04
C PHE A 30 13.22 -15.48 21.56
N SER A 31 12.23 -16.05 22.24
CA SER A 31 12.25 -16.29 23.69
C SER A 31 12.89 -17.61 24.12
N SER A 32 13.29 -18.47 23.17
CA SER A 32 14.08 -19.67 23.46
C SER A 32 15.52 -19.32 23.86
N GLU A 33 16.24 -20.27 24.47
CA GLU A 33 17.67 -20.07 24.80
C GLU A 33 18.51 -19.80 23.54
N GLU A 34 18.26 -20.52 22.46
CA GLU A 34 18.90 -20.26 21.15
C GLU A 34 18.55 -18.86 20.64
N GLY A 35 17.27 -18.48 20.64
CA GLY A 35 16.81 -17.17 20.19
C GLY A 35 17.39 -16.00 20.98
N LYS A 36 17.53 -16.16 22.31
CA LYS A 36 18.19 -15.19 23.19
C LYS A 36 19.68 -15.10 22.88
N GLN A 37 20.34 -16.23 22.61
CA GLN A 37 21.77 -16.25 22.29
C GLN A 37 22.04 -15.52 20.96
N LEU A 38 21.26 -15.85 19.92
CA LEU A 38 21.32 -15.15 18.62
C LEU A 38 21.15 -13.63 18.80
N PHE A 39 20.22 -13.20 19.65
CA PHE A 39 20.00 -11.79 19.92
C PHE A 39 21.18 -11.13 20.66
N LYS A 40 21.72 -11.78 21.70
CA LYS A 40 22.89 -11.26 22.44
C LYS A 40 24.09 -11.07 21.52
N GLU A 41 24.38 -12.07 20.69
CA GLU A 41 25.48 -12.02 19.72
C GLU A 41 25.25 -10.90 18.70
N SER A 42 24.03 -10.82 18.12
CA SER A 42 23.67 -9.74 17.20
C SER A 42 23.79 -8.35 17.83
N LEU A 43 23.38 -8.21 19.09
CA LEU A 43 23.45 -6.94 19.83
C LEU A 43 24.91 -6.53 20.08
N LEU A 44 25.77 -7.45 20.48
CA LEU A 44 27.19 -7.19 20.69
C LEU A 44 27.92 -6.84 19.38
N GLU A 45 27.46 -7.37 18.24
CA GLU A 45 27.93 -7.00 16.90
C GLU A 45 27.37 -5.67 16.38
N GLY A 46 26.46 -5.01 17.13
CA GLY A 46 25.75 -3.81 16.70
C GLY A 46 24.62 -4.06 15.70
N ASN A 47 24.32 -5.30 15.37
CA ASN A 47 23.29 -5.71 14.40
C ASN A 47 21.87 -5.81 15.00
N ALA A 48 21.57 -5.05 16.05
CA ALA A 48 20.27 -5.05 16.72
C ALA A 48 19.90 -3.69 17.32
N ASN A 49 20.43 -2.58 16.78
CA ASN A 49 20.18 -1.25 17.31
C ASN A 49 18.72 -0.80 17.11
N ILE A 50 18.18 -0.96 15.89
CA ILE A 50 16.80 -0.55 15.58
C ILE A 50 15.74 -1.33 16.39
N TYR A 51 16.11 -2.51 16.92
CA TYR A 51 15.24 -3.32 17.76
C TYR A 51 14.69 -2.53 18.94
N PHE A 52 15.49 -1.69 19.60
CA PHE A 52 15.03 -0.97 20.80
C PHE A 52 13.87 -0.01 20.48
N ARG A 53 13.96 0.72 19.36
CA ARG A 53 12.88 1.59 18.88
C ARG A 53 11.65 0.79 18.48
N LEU A 54 11.82 -0.31 17.75
CA LEU A 54 10.71 -1.18 17.34
C LEU A 54 10.03 -1.88 18.53
N ALA A 55 10.81 -2.35 19.50
CA ALA A 55 10.33 -3.03 20.69
C ALA A 55 9.49 -2.10 21.57
N ALA A 56 9.89 -0.83 21.70
CA ALA A 56 9.12 0.19 22.39
C ALA A 56 7.74 0.43 21.77
N GLN A 57 7.59 0.15 20.46
CA GLN A 57 6.35 0.33 19.71
C GLN A 57 5.63 -0.99 19.40
N PHE A 58 6.11 -2.12 19.92
CA PHE A 58 5.64 -3.42 19.49
C PHE A 58 4.19 -3.67 19.92
N ARG A 59 3.32 -3.85 18.92
CA ARG A 59 1.88 -3.97 19.10
C ARG A 59 1.32 -5.21 18.41
N THR A 60 0.14 -5.62 18.88
CA THR A 60 -0.64 -6.67 18.22
C THR A 60 -1.49 -6.01 17.14
N GLN A 61 -1.64 -6.66 15.99
CA GLN A 61 -2.58 -6.18 14.97
C GLN A 61 -4.03 -6.27 15.45
N ASP A 62 -4.79 -5.18 15.29
CA ASP A 62 -6.15 -5.06 15.81
C ASP A 62 -7.13 -5.99 15.08
N GLU A 63 -6.87 -6.24 13.79
CA GLU A 63 -7.67 -7.12 12.94
C GLU A 63 -6.79 -8.20 12.29
N PRO A 64 -7.31 -9.40 11.98
CA PRO A 64 -6.55 -10.44 11.29
C PRO A 64 -5.94 -10.03 9.95
N ALA A 65 -6.56 -9.06 9.25
CA ALA A 65 -6.08 -8.54 7.97
C ALA A 65 -5.13 -7.33 8.09
N TYR A 66 -4.91 -6.82 9.31
CA TYR A 66 -4.23 -5.54 9.56
C TYR A 66 -2.70 -5.63 9.72
N CYS A 67 -2.09 -6.79 9.46
CA CYS A 67 -0.64 -6.97 9.62
C CYS A 67 0.21 -5.86 8.93
N GLY A 68 -0.20 -5.40 7.75
CA GLY A 68 0.43 -4.29 7.04
C GLY A 68 0.30 -2.94 7.77
N LEU A 69 -0.92 -2.58 8.18
CA LEU A 69 -1.18 -1.32 8.91
C LEU A 69 -0.44 -1.31 10.25
N SER A 70 -0.53 -2.41 11.00
CA SER A 70 0.13 -2.57 12.28
C SER A 70 1.64 -2.44 12.20
N THR A 71 2.23 -3.05 11.16
CA THR A 71 3.66 -2.95 10.89
C THR A 71 4.05 -1.51 10.59
N LEU A 72 3.28 -0.81 9.74
CA LEU A 72 3.58 0.58 9.41
C LEU A 72 3.42 1.51 10.63
N VAL A 73 2.41 1.31 11.48
CA VAL A 73 2.25 2.05 12.74
C VAL A 73 3.46 1.86 13.65
N MET A 74 3.98 0.63 13.77
CA MET A 74 5.21 0.39 14.53
C MET A 74 6.37 1.21 14.00
N VAL A 75 6.56 1.23 12.67
CA VAL A 75 7.66 1.98 12.05
C VAL A 75 7.49 3.49 12.23
N LEU A 76 6.29 4.03 11.98
CA LEU A 76 6.00 5.45 12.13
C LEU A 76 6.27 5.95 13.55
N ASN A 77 5.80 5.21 14.56
CA ASN A 77 6.06 5.58 15.95
C ASN A 77 7.53 5.36 16.35
N ALA A 78 8.21 4.35 15.81
CA ALA A 78 9.63 4.08 16.10
C ALA A 78 10.55 5.16 15.50
N LEU A 79 10.15 5.75 14.38
CA LEU A 79 10.79 6.88 13.73
C LEU A 79 10.28 8.24 14.25
N GLU A 80 9.46 8.23 15.31
CA GLU A 80 8.93 9.43 15.98
C GLU A 80 8.19 10.39 15.04
N VAL A 81 7.48 9.82 14.05
CA VAL A 81 6.68 10.62 13.11
C VAL A 81 5.44 11.13 13.83
N ASP A 82 5.33 12.47 13.93
CA ASP A 82 4.12 13.13 14.39
C ASP A 82 3.02 13.04 13.31
N PRO A 83 1.84 12.43 13.60
CA PRO A 83 0.75 12.30 12.64
C PRO A 83 0.06 13.64 12.36
N GLY A 84 0.30 14.70 13.13
CA GLY A 84 -0.38 15.99 12.96
C GLY A 84 -1.87 16.00 13.36
N ARG A 85 -2.43 14.84 13.73
CA ARG A 85 -3.82 14.64 14.15
C ARG A 85 -3.92 13.90 15.48
N VAL A 86 -4.96 14.22 16.24
CA VAL A 86 -5.24 13.59 17.54
C VAL A 86 -5.72 12.15 17.32
N TRP A 87 -5.14 11.21 18.06
CA TRP A 87 -5.66 9.85 18.16
C TRP A 87 -6.70 9.75 19.27
N LYS A 88 -6.29 10.11 20.49
CA LYS A 88 -7.14 10.17 21.68
C LYS A 88 -6.70 11.39 22.46
N ALA A 89 -7.58 12.38 22.60
CA ALA A 89 -7.21 13.66 23.21
C ALA A 89 -6.57 13.48 24.60
N PRO A 90 -5.46 14.18 24.91
CA PRO A 90 -4.74 15.17 24.09
C PRO A 90 -3.66 14.58 23.14
N TRP A 91 -3.56 13.27 23.02
CA TRP A 91 -2.43 12.57 22.42
C TRP A 91 -2.51 12.49 20.89
N ARG A 92 -1.41 12.86 20.24
CA ARG A 92 -1.13 12.61 18.82
C ARG A 92 -0.19 11.42 18.73
N PHE A 93 -0.67 10.34 18.11
CA PHE A 93 0.08 9.10 18.03
C PHE A 93 -0.46 8.25 16.88
N TYR A 94 0.40 7.56 16.14
CA TYR A 94 -0.10 6.74 15.04
C TYR A 94 -0.89 5.53 15.55
N HIS A 95 -2.01 5.31 14.88
CA HIS A 95 -2.90 4.17 15.08
C HIS A 95 -3.38 3.64 13.72
N GLU A 96 -3.80 2.39 13.65
CA GLU A 96 -4.16 1.74 12.36
C GLU A 96 -5.31 2.45 11.65
N THR A 97 -6.23 3.01 12.42
CA THR A 97 -7.38 3.81 11.95
C THR A 97 -6.99 5.10 11.23
N MET A 98 -5.70 5.46 11.23
CA MET A 98 -5.16 6.63 10.55
C MET A 98 -4.61 6.29 9.15
N LEU A 99 -4.47 5.02 8.79
CA LEU A 99 -3.78 4.59 7.57
C LEU A 99 -4.76 4.29 6.43
N ASP A 100 -5.45 5.34 5.96
CA ASP A 100 -6.56 5.25 5.00
C ASP A 100 -6.34 6.03 3.69
N CYS A 101 -5.15 6.60 3.47
CA CYS A 101 -4.90 7.48 2.33
C CYS A 101 -4.86 6.78 0.97
N CYS A 102 -4.44 5.51 0.90
CA CYS A 102 -4.27 4.77 -0.36
C CYS A 102 -5.30 3.65 -0.54
N VAL A 103 -5.91 3.19 0.57
CA VAL A 103 -6.87 2.09 0.57
C VAL A 103 -7.86 2.32 1.72
N PRO A 104 -9.18 2.20 1.50
CA PRO A 104 -10.16 2.27 2.57
C PRO A 104 -9.94 1.19 3.63
N LEU A 105 -10.03 1.57 4.90
CA LEU A 105 -9.92 0.64 6.03
C LEU A 105 -10.92 -0.53 5.96
N GLU A 106 -12.12 -0.30 5.42
CA GLU A 106 -13.13 -1.33 5.24
C GLU A 106 -12.74 -2.37 4.18
N SER A 107 -11.98 -1.98 3.16
CA SER A 107 -11.39 -2.94 2.21
C SER A 107 -10.20 -3.65 2.85
N VAL A 108 -9.35 -2.93 3.59
CA VAL A 108 -8.21 -3.54 4.32
C VAL A 108 -8.69 -4.62 5.29
N LYS A 109 -9.81 -4.43 6.01
CA LYS A 109 -10.38 -5.45 6.90
C LYS A 109 -10.73 -6.76 6.17
N LYS A 110 -11.13 -6.67 4.90
CA LYS A 110 -11.55 -7.81 4.09
C LYS A 110 -10.37 -8.53 3.44
N THR A 111 -9.43 -7.78 2.88
CA THR A 111 -8.41 -8.33 1.97
C THR A 111 -6.97 -8.09 2.43
N GLY A 112 -6.74 -7.28 3.46
CA GLY A 112 -5.43 -6.74 3.79
C GLY A 112 -4.96 -5.73 2.73
N ILE A 113 -3.65 -5.50 2.69
CA ILE A 113 -2.98 -4.65 1.69
C ILE A 113 -1.88 -5.41 0.96
N ASN A 114 -1.62 -5.04 -0.28
CA ASN A 114 -0.49 -5.53 -1.07
C ASN A 114 0.77 -4.67 -0.83
N LEU A 115 1.91 -5.09 -1.39
CA LEU A 115 3.21 -4.43 -1.18
C LEU A 115 3.26 -2.98 -1.70
N ALA A 116 2.62 -2.70 -2.85
CA ALA A 116 2.57 -1.34 -3.42
C ALA A 116 1.71 -0.41 -2.56
N GLN A 117 0.56 -0.91 -2.07
CA GLN A 117 -0.29 -0.19 -1.13
C GLN A 117 0.43 0.10 0.20
N PHE A 118 1.23 -0.83 0.72
CA PHE A 118 2.07 -0.59 1.90
C PHE A 118 3.04 0.56 1.67
N ALA A 119 3.77 0.57 0.54
CA ALA A 119 4.69 1.65 0.20
C ALA A 119 3.97 3.00 0.03
N CYS A 120 2.81 3.01 -0.61
CA CYS A 120 1.96 4.20 -0.74
C CYS A 120 1.55 4.78 0.61
N LEU A 121 1.07 3.92 1.52
CA LEU A 121 0.69 4.33 2.89
C LEU A 121 1.89 4.90 3.64
N ALA A 122 3.09 4.34 3.46
CA ALA A 122 4.30 4.86 4.08
C ALA A 122 4.64 6.27 3.55
N VAL A 123 4.58 6.48 2.23
CA VAL A 123 4.86 7.78 1.59
C VAL A 123 3.86 8.85 2.04
N CYS A 124 2.55 8.56 2.05
CA CYS A 124 1.53 9.47 2.59
C CYS A 124 1.81 9.93 4.02
N ASN A 125 2.48 9.08 4.81
CA ASN A 125 2.76 9.30 6.21
C ASN A 125 4.22 9.71 6.44
N ARG A 126 4.76 10.50 5.50
CA ARG A 126 6.06 11.19 5.60
C ARG A 126 7.27 10.27 5.63
N LEU A 127 7.16 9.06 5.10
CA LEU A 127 8.32 8.18 4.96
C LEU A 127 8.84 8.21 3.52
N HIS A 128 10.16 8.28 3.37
CA HIS A 128 10.80 7.80 2.16
C HIS A 128 10.63 6.28 2.11
N SER A 129 10.25 5.75 0.95
CA SER A 129 9.94 4.34 0.75
C SER A 129 10.64 3.82 -0.50
N VAL A 130 11.54 2.86 -0.33
CA VAL A 130 12.16 2.13 -1.44
C VAL A 130 11.64 0.70 -1.44
N LEU A 131 10.79 0.38 -2.42
CA LEU A 131 10.18 -0.93 -2.59
C LEU A 131 11.08 -1.83 -3.44
N LYS A 132 11.31 -3.06 -2.98
CA LYS A 132 12.04 -4.09 -3.73
C LYS A 132 11.23 -5.38 -3.80
N TYR A 133 10.83 -5.76 -5.01
CA TYR A 133 10.13 -7.02 -5.28
C TYR A 133 11.08 -8.21 -5.17
N GLY A 134 10.59 -9.31 -4.59
CA GLY A 134 11.33 -10.54 -4.37
C GLY A 134 11.80 -11.16 -5.68
N GLN A 135 13.09 -11.49 -5.74
CA GLN A 135 13.72 -12.18 -6.86
C GLN A 135 14.55 -13.36 -6.34
N GLU A 136 14.59 -14.44 -7.11
CA GLU A 136 15.45 -15.60 -6.83
C GLU A 136 16.91 -15.27 -7.16
N GLY A 137 17.84 -15.97 -6.52
CA GLY A 137 19.28 -15.89 -6.81
C GLY A 137 20.09 -15.09 -5.79
N GLU A 138 21.42 -15.18 -5.92
CA GLU A 138 22.36 -14.63 -4.94
C GLU A 138 22.45 -13.10 -4.98
N ASP A 139 22.20 -12.47 -6.12
CA ASP A 139 22.24 -11.01 -6.25
C ASP A 139 21.20 -10.33 -5.34
N PHE A 140 19.96 -10.83 -5.37
CA PHE A 140 18.89 -10.33 -4.49
C PHE A 140 19.17 -10.68 -3.03
N LEU A 141 19.69 -11.88 -2.74
CA LEU A 141 20.03 -12.27 -1.37
C LEU A 141 21.13 -11.39 -0.78
N SER A 142 22.16 -11.09 -1.57
CA SER A 142 23.25 -10.18 -1.20
C SER A 142 22.76 -8.76 -0.94
N MET A 143 21.88 -8.26 -1.81
CA MET A 143 21.23 -6.95 -1.65
C MET A 143 20.36 -6.91 -0.38
N LEU A 144 19.51 -7.92 -0.17
CA LEU A 144 18.67 -8.05 1.01
C LEU A 144 19.53 -8.07 2.28
N ARG A 145 20.64 -8.82 2.28
CA ARG A 145 21.57 -8.87 3.43
C ARG A 145 22.15 -7.49 3.74
N LYS A 146 22.64 -6.81 2.70
CA LYS A 146 23.21 -5.45 2.83
C LYS A 146 22.19 -4.49 3.43
N ASP A 147 20.97 -4.50 2.92
CA ASP A 147 19.92 -3.56 3.36
C ASP A 147 19.42 -3.90 4.77
N VAL A 148 19.27 -5.18 5.11
CA VAL A 148 18.93 -5.63 6.47
C VAL A 148 20.01 -5.20 7.45
N VAL A 149 21.29 -5.47 7.18
CA VAL A 149 22.40 -5.07 8.06
C VAL A 149 22.45 -3.56 8.24
N ALA A 150 22.30 -2.80 7.16
CA ALA A 150 22.26 -1.34 7.21
C ALA A 150 21.08 -0.81 8.06
N SER A 151 19.91 -1.46 7.97
CA SER A 151 18.74 -1.10 8.75
C SER A 151 18.90 -1.45 10.23
N VAL A 152 19.32 -2.67 10.57
CA VAL A 152 19.36 -3.10 11.97
C VAL A 152 20.45 -2.38 12.78
N ARG A 153 21.46 -1.84 12.11
CA ARG A 153 22.49 -0.96 12.70
C ARG A 153 22.06 0.51 12.83
N SER A 154 21.00 0.92 12.14
CA SER A 154 20.55 2.30 12.09
C SER A 154 19.63 2.67 13.26
N ASP A 155 19.46 3.96 13.49
CA ASP A 155 18.40 4.55 14.34
C ASP A 155 17.22 5.10 13.52
N THR A 156 17.40 5.26 12.21
CA THR A 156 16.47 6.01 11.35
C THR A 156 15.93 5.21 10.18
N ASN A 157 16.44 4.01 9.94
CA ASN A 157 16.11 3.19 8.77
C ASN A 157 15.53 1.85 9.21
N VAL A 158 14.32 1.53 8.73
CA VAL A 158 13.65 0.27 9.03
C VAL A 158 13.37 -0.50 7.74
N VAL A 159 13.75 -1.78 7.72
CA VAL A 159 13.31 -2.73 6.69
C VAL A 159 12.06 -3.45 7.17
N VAL A 160 11.03 -3.44 6.33
CA VAL A 160 9.81 -4.23 6.49
C VAL A 160 9.74 -5.31 5.44
N ALA A 161 9.52 -6.55 5.86
CA ALA A 161 9.31 -7.67 4.95
C ALA A 161 7.82 -7.87 4.66
N SER A 162 7.51 -8.17 3.39
CA SER A 162 6.27 -8.79 2.94
C SER A 162 6.59 -10.20 2.45
N TYR A 163 6.02 -11.21 3.09
CA TYR A 163 6.42 -12.60 2.85
C TYR A 163 5.26 -13.58 2.94
N ASP A 164 5.38 -14.74 2.30
CA ASP A 164 4.42 -15.82 2.41
C ASP A 164 4.76 -16.75 3.59
N ARG A 165 3.88 -16.80 4.58
CA ARG A 165 4.05 -17.68 5.76
C ARG A 165 4.21 -19.14 5.39
N SER A 166 3.59 -19.61 4.31
CA SER A 166 3.69 -21.02 3.91
C SER A 166 5.12 -21.44 3.56
N GLN A 167 5.95 -20.53 3.04
CA GLN A 167 7.37 -20.78 2.74
C GLN A 167 8.23 -20.88 4.02
N LEU A 168 7.73 -20.34 5.13
CA LEU A 168 8.30 -20.52 6.46
C LEU A 168 7.63 -21.68 7.22
N GLN A 169 6.81 -22.50 6.53
CA GLN A 169 6.01 -23.59 7.10
C GLN A 169 5.02 -23.12 8.17
N GLN A 170 4.73 -21.82 8.22
CA GLN A 170 3.76 -21.25 9.13
C GLN A 170 2.36 -21.32 8.51
N THR A 171 1.33 -21.31 9.36
CA THR A 171 -0.05 -21.26 8.90
C THR A 171 -0.39 -19.87 8.37
N GLY A 172 -1.20 -19.79 7.31
CA GLY A 172 -1.60 -18.53 6.68
C GLY A 172 -0.82 -18.23 5.39
N THR A 173 -1.13 -17.10 4.77
CA THR A 173 -0.55 -16.69 3.47
C THR A 173 0.34 -15.45 3.65
N GLY A 174 0.07 -14.36 2.93
CA GLY A 174 0.88 -13.13 3.00
C GLY A 174 0.86 -12.49 4.38
N HIS A 175 2.01 -11.94 4.80
CA HIS A 175 2.18 -11.24 6.07
C HIS A 175 3.20 -10.11 5.95
N PHE A 176 3.05 -9.09 6.79
CA PHE A 176 4.00 -7.98 6.92
C PHE A 176 4.54 -7.92 8.35
N SER A 177 5.83 -7.67 8.53
CA SER A 177 6.45 -7.39 9.84
C SER A 177 7.80 -6.71 9.67
N PRO A 178 8.23 -5.86 10.64
CA PRO A 178 9.55 -5.23 10.59
C PRO A 178 10.66 -6.23 10.97
N LEU A 179 11.84 -6.02 10.41
CA LEU A 179 13.06 -6.78 10.69
C LEU A 179 13.90 -6.00 11.71
N ALA A 180 14.26 -6.64 12.82
CA ALA A 180 14.76 -5.91 14.00
C ALA A 180 16.22 -6.23 14.38
N ALA A 181 16.72 -7.39 14.00
CA ALA A 181 18.10 -7.79 14.27
C ALA A 181 18.61 -8.77 13.21
N TYR A 182 19.93 -8.83 13.04
CA TYR A 182 20.59 -9.75 12.12
C TYR A 182 21.75 -10.46 12.81
N HIS A 183 21.77 -11.78 12.71
CA HIS A 183 22.83 -12.61 13.26
C HIS A 183 23.76 -13.08 12.15
N THR A 184 25.01 -12.59 12.18
CA THR A 184 25.97 -12.78 11.10
C THR A 184 26.36 -14.25 10.93
N ALA A 185 26.72 -14.95 12.00
CA ALA A 185 27.32 -16.28 11.91
C ALA A 185 26.37 -17.36 11.37
N SER A 186 25.05 -17.21 11.60
CA SER A 186 24.04 -18.16 11.08
C SER A 186 23.16 -17.59 9.97
N ASP A 187 23.48 -16.39 9.48
CA ASP A 187 22.72 -15.67 8.44
C ASP A 187 21.21 -15.61 8.72
N ARG A 188 20.86 -15.22 9.95
CA ARG A 188 19.47 -15.16 10.42
C ARG A 188 19.01 -13.74 10.66
N VAL A 189 17.72 -13.50 10.46
CA VAL A 189 17.07 -12.21 10.72
C VAL A 189 15.90 -12.40 11.67
N LEU A 190 15.73 -11.46 12.60
CA LEU A 190 14.65 -11.43 13.57
C LEU A 190 13.43 -10.71 12.99
N ILE A 191 12.33 -11.44 12.87
CA ILE A 191 11.02 -10.90 12.47
C ILE A 191 10.22 -10.55 13.72
N MET A 192 9.82 -9.27 13.86
CA MET A 192 8.95 -8.80 14.94
C MET A 192 7.47 -9.00 14.56
N ASP A 193 7.01 -10.25 14.61
CA ASP A 193 5.68 -10.65 14.11
C ASP A 193 4.52 -9.92 14.81
N VAL A 194 3.81 -9.05 14.08
CA VAL A 194 2.68 -8.27 14.60
C VAL A 194 1.41 -9.11 14.86
N ALA A 195 1.33 -10.34 14.33
CA ALA A 195 0.28 -11.30 14.67
C ALA A 195 0.60 -12.01 15.98
N ARG A 196 0.79 -11.24 17.06
CA ARG A 196 1.26 -11.73 18.38
C ARG A 196 0.32 -12.73 19.06
N PHE A 197 -0.95 -12.76 18.64
CA PHE A 197 -1.93 -13.78 19.04
C PHE A 197 -1.68 -15.14 18.39
N LYS A 198 -0.81 -15.21 17.37
CA LYS A 198 -0.55 -16.39 16.55
C LYS A 198 0.87 -16.93 16.73
N TYR A 199 1.88 -16.09 16.52
CA TYR A 199 3.30 -16.45 16.63
C TYR A 199 4.07 -15.38 17.41
N PRO A 200 5.11 -15.75 18.19
CA PRO A 200 6.02 -14.79 18.79
C PRO A 200 7.00 -14.24 17.73
N PRO A 201 7.81 -13.21 18.06
CA PRO A 201 9.00 -12.89 17.28
C PRO A 201 9.86 -14.14 17.11
N HIS A 202 10.46 -14.27 15.93
CA HIS A 202 11.21 -15.47 15.57
C HIS A 202 12.31 -15.17 14.56
N TRP A 203 13.34 -15.99 14.59
CA TRP A 203 14.44 -15.96 13.65
C TRP A 203 14.20 -16.91 12.50
N VAL A 204 14.52 -16.46 11.29
CA VAL A 204 14.57 -17.27 10.07
C VAL A 204 15.88 -17.04 9.35
N THR A 205 16.33 -18.00 8.53
CA THR A 205 17.49 -17.75 7.66
C THR A 205 17.11 -16.73 6.59
N LEU A 206 18.07 -15.90 6.19
CA LEU A 206 17.83 -14.85 5.20
C LEU A 206 17.41 -15.45 3.84
N ARG A 207 18.01 -16.59 3.47
CA ARG A 207 17.64 -17.35 2.27
C ARG A 207 16.18 -17.81 2.30
N GLN A 208 15.69 -18.28 3.44
CA GLN A 208 14.31 -18.76 3.55
C GLN A 208 13.33 -17.58 3.51
N LEU A 209 13.70 -16.42 4.09
CA LEU A 209 12.93 -15.20 3.95
C LEU A 209 12.88 -14.72 2.48
N GLN A 210 13.98 -14.79 1.74
CA GLN A 210 13.99 -14.49 0.29
C GLN A 210 12.98 -15.37 -0.46
N VAL A 211 12.99 -16.69 -0.24
CA VAL A 211 12.04 -17.61 -0.89
C VAL A 211 10.60 -17.21 -0.56
N ALA A 212 10.33 -16.84 0.69
CA ALA A 212 9.03 -16.35 1.12
C ALA A 212 8.62 -15.02 0.43
N MET A 213 9.58 -14.14 0.12
CA MET A 213 9.37 -12.90 -0.64
C MET A 213 9.12 -13.15 -2.14
N CYS A 214 9.68 -14.22 -2.71
CA CYS A 214 9.51 -14.57 -4.13
C CYS A 214 8.11 -15.12 -4.46
N SER A 215 7.30 -15.45 -3.46
CA SER A 215 5.94 -15.96 -3.67
C SER A 215 5.02 -14.86 -4.21
N LEU A 216 4.20 -15.20 -5.22
CA LEU A 216 3.25 -14.27 -5.83
C LEU A 216 2.12 -13.88 -4.87
N ASP A 217 1.81 -12.59 -4.81
CA ASP A 217 0.57 -12.06 -4.24
C ASP A 217 -0.57 -12.34 -5.23
N LYS A 218 -1.67 -12.92 -4.73
CA LYS A 218 -2.82 -13.29 -5.57
C LYS A 218 -3.54 -12.09 -6.17
N SER A 219 -3.52 -10.95 -5.49
CA SER A 219 -4.21 -9.72 -5.89
C SER A 219 -3.50 -9.00 -7.03
N THR A 220 -2.17 -8.90 -6.97
CA THR A 220 -1.37 -8.15 -7.95
C THR A 220 -0.65 -9.04 -8.97
N LYS A 221 -0.57 -10.35 -8.72
CA LYS A 221 0.26 -11.31 -9.47
C LYS A 221 1.75 -10.91 -9.55
N ARG A 222 2.20 -10.05 -8.65
CA ARG A 222 3.62 -9.74 -8.46
C ARG A 222 4.17 -10.49 -7.27
N THR A 223 5.49 -10.66 -7.22
CA THR A 223 6.14 -11.21 -6.03
C THR A 223 5.90 -10.28 -4.84
N ARG A 224 6.08 -10.80 -3.63
CA ARG A 224 6.18 -9.96 -2.43
C ARG A 224 7.57 -9.32 -2.39
N GLY A 225 8.18 -9.09 -1.22
CA GLY A 225 9.44 -8.36 -1.17
C GLY A 225 9.69 -7.66 0.15
N TYR A 226 10.41 -6.55 0.10
CA TYR A 226 10.63 -5.70 1.26
C TYR A 226 10.58 -4.21 0.90
N VAL A 227 10.39 -3.39 1.92
CA VAL A 227 10.40 -1.93 1.81
C VAL A 227 11.39 -1.37 2.82
N MET A 228 12.25 -0.47 2.36
CA MET A 228 13.12 0.32 3.22
C MET A 228 12.44 1.65 3.52
N LEU A 229 12.38 1.99 4.81
CA LEU A 229 11.65 3.16 5.31
C LEU A 229 12.56 4.07 6.12
N GLN A 230 12.45 5.38 5.86
CA GLN A 230 13.14 6.43 6.60
C GLN A 230 12.23 7.66 6.70
N LEU A 231 12.29 8.42 7.81
CA LEU A 231 11.55 9.68 7.93
C LEU A 231 12.01 10.71 6.89
N ARG A 232 11.05 11.30 6.18
CA ARG A 232 11.24 12.43 5.27
C ARG A 232 10.99 13.73 6.02
N THR A 233 12.08 14.35 6.49
CA THR A 233 12.06 15.50 7.41
C THR A 233 11.51 16.78 6.79
N ASP A 234 11.59 16.92 5.47
CA ASP A 234 11.16 18.05 4.67
C ASP A 234 9.74 17.89 4.09
N SER A 235 8.90 17.08 4.76
CA SER A 235 7.55 16.80 4.27
C SER A 235 6.48 16.81 5.35
N MET A 236 5.26 17.08 4.90
CA MET A 236 4.03 17.02 5.68
C MET A 236 3.14 15.86 5.20
N PRO A 237 2.22 15.35 6.03
CA PRO A 237 1.16 14.46 5.57
C PRO A 237 0.29 15.18 4.54
N LEU A 238 -0.50 14.41 3.80
CA LEU A 238 -1.49 14.94 2.86
C LEU A 238 -2.58 15.75 3.59
N ILE A 239 -2.89 16.97 3.12
CA ILE A 239 -3.74 17.93 3.86
C ILE A 239 -4.91 18.53 3.08
N ALA A 240 -4.91 18.51 1.75
CA ALA A 240 -5.88 19.24 0.90
C ALA A 240 -6.61 18.38 -0.13
N PHE A 241 -5.93 17.44 -0.78
CA PHE A 241 -6.47 16.70 -1.92
C PHE A 241 -6.22 15.20 -1.77
N ALA A 242 -7.26 14.40 -1.95
CA ALA A 242 -7.14 12.95 -1.92
C ALA A 242 -7.91 12.33 -3.08
N LEU A 243 -7.51 11.12 -3.46
CA LEU A 243 -8.40 10.24 -4.23
C LEU A 243 -9.51 9.72 -3.32
N LYS A 244 -10.70 9.49 -3.90
CA LYS A 244 -11.86 9.02 -3.15
C LYS A 244 -11.52 7.74 -2.40
N SER A 245 -11.75 7.76 -1.10
CA SER A 245 -11.33 6.70 -0.17
C SER A 245 -11.97 5.34 -0.44
N ASN A 246 -12.94 5.20 -1.35
CA ASN A 246 -13.56 3.91 -1.69
C ASN A 246 -12.87 3.17 -2.85
N LEU A 247 -11.85 3.76 -3.49
CA LEU A 247 -11.10 3.16 -4.58
C LEU A 247 -10.23 2.02 -4.04
N GLY A 248 -10.76 0.81 -4.04
CA GLY A 248 -9.97 -0.40 -3.81
C GLY A 248 -9.18 -0.80 -5.06
N SER A 249 -8.30 -1.80 -4.92
CA SER A 249 -7.55 -2.37 -6.06
C SER A 249 -8.44 -2.91 -7.20
N ASN A 250 -9.74 -3.11 -6.94
CA ASN A 250 -10.70 -3.69 -7.88
C ASN A 250 -11.81 -2.71 -8.28
N ASP A 251 -11.60 -1.41 -8.11
CA ASP A 251 -12.58 -0.41 -8.53
C ASP A 251 -12.64 -0.35 -10.07
N ALA A 252 -13.66 -1.03 -10.63
CA ALA A 252 -13.85 -1.15 -12.07
C ALA A 252 -14.15 0.20 -12.72
N ASP A 253 -14.80 1.13 -11.98
CA ASP A 253 -15.12 2.46 -12.49
C ASP A 253 -13.83 3.26 -12.66
N PHE A 254 -12.93 3.22 -11.68
CA PHE A 254 -11.61 3.85 -11.78
C PHE A 254 -10.77 3.26 -12.90
N ALA A 255 -10.72 1.93 -13.02
CA ALA A 255 -10.00 1.27 -14.10
C ALA A 255 -10.53 1.70 -15.48
N THR A 256 -11.84 1.79 -15.63
CA THR A 256 -12.51 2.25 -16.86
C THR A 256 -12.21 3.72 -17.15
N ALA A 257 -12.21 4.59 -16.12
CA ALA A 257 -11.81 5.99 -16.25
C ALA A 257 -10.36 6.14 -16.73
N VAL A 258 -9.43 5.35 -16.16
CA VAL A 258 -8.02 5.33 -16.57
C VAL A 258 -7.86 4.90 -18.03
N LEU A 259 -8.53 3.82 -18.44
CA LEU A 259 -8.50 3.35 -19.83
C LEU A 259 -9.05 4.40 -20.79
N SER A 260 -10.22 4.97 -20.48
CA SER A 260 -10.85 5.99 -21.33
C SER A 260 -10.00 7.26 -21.47
N TRP A 261 -9.29 7.65 -20.41
CA TRP A 261 -8.35 8.77 -20.47
C TRP A 261 -7.11 8.43 -21.32
N LYS A 262 -6.54 7.23 -21.12
CA LYS A 262 -5.38 6.75 -21.90
C LYS A 262 -5.70 6.64 -23.39
N GLU A 263 -6.85 6.10 -23.76
CA GLU A 263 -7.32 6.05 -25.16
C GLU A 263 -7.48 7.45 -25.76
N PHE A 264 -8.08 8.38 -25.02
CA PHE A 264 -8.19 9.76 -25.46
C PHE A 264 -6.83 10.43 -25.68
N LEU A 265 -5.85 10.16 -24.83
CA LEU A 265 -4.51 10.70 -25.00
C LEU A 265 -3.87 10.31 -26.35
N LEU A 266 -4.31 9.22 -26.98
CA LEU A 266 -3.82 8.76 -28.29
C LEU A 266 -4.54 9.38 -29.50
N CYS A 267 -5.67 10.08 -29.31
CA CYS A 267 -6.39 10.70 -30.42
C CYS A 267 -5.64 11.93 -30.98
N ASP A 268 -5.95 12.32 -32.22
CA ASP A 268 -5.37 13.51 -32.87
C ASP A 268 -5.65 14.80 -32.09
N MET A 269 -4.71 15.74 -32.14
CA MET A 269 -4.82 17.03 -31.46
C MET A 269 -5.54 18.09 -32.30
N MET A 270 -6.21 19.00 -31.61
CA MET A 270 -6.75 20.21 -32.21
C MET A 270 -5.60 21.19 -32.56
N PRO A 271 -5.71 21.94 -33.67
CA PRO A 271 -4.70 22.94 -34.04
C PRO A 271 -4.61 24.12 -33.06
N ASP A 272 -5.72 24.52 -32.45
CA ASP A 272 -5.77 25.62 -31.48
C ASP A 272 -5.41 25.12 -30.08
N GLU A 273 -4.35 25.68 -29.49
CA GLU A 273 -3.82 25.22 -28.20
C GLU A 273 -4.79 25.45 -27.03
N LYS A 274 -5.60 26.51 -27.09
CA LYS A 274 -6.54 26.85 -26.01
C LYS A 274 -7.75 25.92 -26.05
N GLU A 275 -8.28 25.66 -27.23
CA GLU A 275 -9.36 24.70 -27.44
C GLU A 275 -8.91 23.27 -27.12
N GLU A 276 -7.67 22.91 -27.48
CA GLU A 276 -7.06 21.62 -27.15
C GLU A 276 -6.97 21.41 -25.63
N LEU A 277 -6.47 22.41 -24.88
CA LEU A 277 -6.41 22.35 -23.43
C LEU A 277 -7.81 22.21 -22.81
N GLN A 278 -8.79 22.95 -23.34
CA GLN A 278 -10.18 22.83 -22.88
C GLN A 278 -10.76 21.45 -23.12
N LEU A 279 -10.50 20.85 -24.30
CA LEU A 279 -10.93 19.50 -24.63
C LEU A 279 -10.31 18.48 -23.68
N CYS A 280 -9.00 18.57 -23.43
CA CYS A 280 -8.28 17.73 -22.49
C CYS A 280 -8.87 17.82 -21.08
N CYS A 281 -9.09 19.04 -20.57
CA CYS A 281 -9.66 19.25 -19.24
C CYS A 281 -11.09 18.69 -19.14
N ARG A 282 -11.95 18.92 -20.15
CA ARG A 282 -13.31 18.35 -20.17
C ARG A 282 -13.29 16.83 -20.11
N LYS A 283 -12.45 16.19 -20.92
CA LYS A 283 -12.34 14.73 -20.94
C LYS A 283 -11.77 14.19 -19.63
N PHE A 284 -10.73 14.81 -19.09
CA PHE A 284 -10.17 14.43 -17.79
C PHE A 284 -11.21 14.57 -16.67
N GLY A 285 -11.97 15.67 -16.68
CA GLY A 285 -13.05 15.91 -15.73
C GLY A 285 -14.14 14.86 -15.80
N GLN A 286 -14.55 14.43 -16.99
CA GLN A 286 -15.51 13.33 -17.17
C GLN A 286 -15.00 12.02 -16.55
N CYS A 287 -13.71 11.72 -16.72
CA CYS A 287 -13.10 10.51 -16.17
C CYS A 287 -12.93 10.56 -14.65
N PHE A 288 -12.45 11.68 -14.10
CA PHE A 288 -11.91 11.70 -12.73
C PHE A 288 -12.67 12.56 -11.71
N SER A 289 -13.67 13.35 -12.12
CA SER A 289 -14.51 14.07 -11.14
C SER A 289 -15.15 13.17 -10.08
N PRO A 290 -15.65 11.96 -10.40
CA PRO A 290 -16.21 11.05 -9.39
C PRO A 290 -15.20 10.53 -8.35
N HIS A 291 -13.90 10.67 -8.65
CA HIS A 291 -12.79 10.10 -7.90
C HIS A 291 -11.96 11.17 -7.13
N ALA A 292 -12.21 12.45 -7.36
CA ALA A 292 -11.49 13.56 -6.73
C ALA A 292 -12.15 13.97 -5.40
N LEU A 293 -11.37 14.14 -4.33
CA LEU A 293 -11.82 14.72 -3.07
C LEU A 293 -10.98 15.94 -2.68
N CYS A 294 -11.64 16.94 -2.11
CA CYS A 294 -11.00 18.09 -1.46
C CYS A 294 -11.32 18.06 0.04
N SER A 295 -10.38 18.46 0.90
CA SER A 295 -10.53 18.45 2.37
C SER A 295 -11.74 19.22 2.88
N SER A 296 -12.29 20.18 2.11
CA SER A 296 -13.58 20.81 2.40
C SER A 296 -14.73 19.82 2.58
N GLU A 297 -14.59 18.59 2.07
CA GLU A 297 -15.55 17.48 2.23
C GLU A 297 -15.21 16.54 3.40
N LYS A 298 -13.97 16.52 3.89
CA LYS A 298 -13.54 15.67 5.03
C LYS A 298 -13.74 16.36 6.39
N ASP A 299 -13.62 17.69 6.46
CA ASP A 299 -13.62 18.43 7.73
C ASP A 299 -15.01 18.55 8.39
N VAL A 300 -16.09 18.38 7.62
CA VAL A 300 -17.48 18.50 8.16
C VAL A 300 -17.82 17.39 9.18
N MET A 301 -17.11 16.26 9.16
CA MET A 301 -17.40 15.12 10.04
C MET A 301 -16.51 15.07 11.30
N VAL A 302 -15.35 15.72 11.30
CA VAL A 302 -14.37 15.63 12.41
C VAL A 302 -14.49 16.83 13.37
N ASP A 303 -14.92 17.99 12.89
CA ASP A 303 -14.90 19.25 13.66
C ASP A 303 -16.06 19.44 14.66
N LYS A 304 -17.08 18.57 14.67
CA LYS A 304 -18.18 18.73 15.64
C LYS A 304 -17.82 18.37 17.09
N ALA A 305 -16.61 17.87 17.36
CA ALA A 305 -16.30 17.25 18.65
C ALA A 305 -15.20 17.90 19.51
N ASN A 306 -14.28 18.74 19.03
CA ASN A 306 -13.23 19.27 19.91
C ASN A 306 -12.64 20.63 19.49
N ASN A 307 -12.61 21.57 20.44
CA ASN A 307 -11.96 22.88 20.34
C ASN A 307 -10.43 22.74 20.38
N TYR A 308 -9.74 22.94 19.26
CA TYR A 308 -8.27 23.12 19.22
C TYR A 308 -7.93 24.13 18.10
N ARG A 309 -7.63 25.39 18.46
CA ARG A 309 -7.47 26.50 17.50
C ARG A 309 -6.07 26.61 16.87
N ASP A 310 -5.00 26.21 17.56
CA ASP A 310 -3.64 26.58 17.13
C ASP A 310 -3.02 25.66 16.05
N SER A 311 -3.23 24.34 16.10
CA SER A 311 -2.79 23.42 15.03
C SER A 311 -3.73 23.44 13.83
N ALA A 312 -5.02 23.67 14.08
CA ALA A 312 -6.04 23.84 13.05
C ALA A 312 -5.77 25.12 12.23
N GLU A 313 -5.32 26.22 12.84
CA GLU A 313 -4.97 27.43 12.10
C GLU A 313 -3.80 27.22 11.13
N SER A 314 -2.76 26.50 11.54
CA SER A 314 -1.60 26.21 10.66
C SER A 314 -1.95 25.21 9.55
N LEU A 315 -2.67 24.13 9.87
CA LEU A 315 -3.12 23.15 8.87
C LEU A 315 -4.11 23.78 7.88
N SER A 316 -5.01 24.64 8.38
CA SER A 316 -5.93 25.43 7.57
C SER A 316 -5.20 26.46 6.71
N LYS A 317 -4.11 27.06 7.20
CA LYS A 317 -3.27 27.97 6.39
C LYS A 317 -2.56 27.21 5.27
N ALA A 318 -1.91 26.08 5.56
CA ALA A 318 -1.26 25.26 4.54
C ALA A 318 -2.28 24.76 3.49
N CYS A 319 -3.43 24.26 3.93
CA CYS A 319 -4.52 23.84 3.04
C CYS A 319 -5.04 25.01 2.18
N ARG A 320 -5.19 26.22 2.74
CA ARG A 320 -5.55 27.43 1.97
C ARG A 320 -4.50 27.77 0.92
N THR A 321 -3.21 27.73 1.27
CA THR A 321 -2.11 27.98 0.33
C THR A 321 -2.14 26.97 -0.82
N VAL A 322 -2.18 25.68 -0.50
CA VAL A 322 -2.25 24.59 -1.49
C VAL A 322 -3.45 24.74 -2.42
N CYS A 323 -4.65 24.98 -1.87
CA CYS A 323 -5.85 25.23 -2.66
C CYS A 323 -5.77 26.51 -3.50
N SER A 324 -5.06 27.54 -3.04
CA SER A 324 -4.90 28.80 -3.76
C SER A 324 -3.95 28.63 -4.95
N GLU A 325 -2.79 28.01 -4.74
CA GLU A 325 -1.78 27.80 -5.78
C GLU A 325 -2.33 26.90 -6.90
N VAL A 326 -3.03 25.81 -6.56
CA VAL A 326 -3.68 24.95 -7.58
C VAL A 326 -4.71 25.74 -8.39
N ARG A 327 -5.52 26.59 -7.75
CA ARG A 327 -6.56 27.41 -8.44
C ARG A 327 -5.99 28.48 -9.36
N GLN A 328 -4.74 28.89 -9.18
CA GLN A 328 -4.09 29.89 -10.02
C GLN A 328 -3.48 29.30 -11.31
N THR A 329 -3.40 27.96 -11.41
CA THR A 329 -2.87 27.30 -12.62
C THR A 329 -3.80 27.49 -13.82
N SER A 330 -3.21 27.48 -15.01
CA SER A 330 -3.96 27.50 -16.27
C SER A 330 -4.92 26.32 -16.41
N ILE A 331 -4.53 25.15 -15.89
CA ILE A 331 -5.32 23.92 -15.83
C ILE A 331 -6.58 24.14 -14.97
N ALA A 332 -6.45 24.75 -13.79
CA ALA A 332 -7.59 25.00 -12.92
C ALA A 332 -8.58 26.03 -13.49
N GLY A 333 -8.14 26.94 -14.35
CA GLY A 333 -9.02 27.90 -15.02
C GLY A 333 -10.12 27.26 -15.89
N VAL A 334 -9.98 25.98 -16.24
CA VAL A 334 -10.98 25.22 -17.02
C VAL A 334 -11.87 24.36 -16.13
N PHE A 335 -11.37 23.90 -14.98
CA PHE A 335 -12.10 23.03 -14.07
C PHE A 335 -12.99 23.82 -13.10
N SER A 336 -14.18 23.29 -12.82
CA SER A 336 -15.01 23.77 -11.71
C SER A 336 -14.53 23.30 -10.34
N SER A 337 -13.68 22.26 -10.29
CA SER A 337 -13.17 21.64 -9.06
C SER A 337 -11.64 21.69 -9.00
N SER A 338 -11.10 22.29 -7.93
CA SER A 338 -9.66 22.30 -7.65
C SER A 338 -9.10 20.90 -7.40
N ALA A 339 -9.91 19.96 -6.90
CA ALA A 339 -9.48 18.58 -6.69
C ALA A 339 -9.21 17.86 -8.02
N VAL A 340 -10.02 18.12 -9.05
CA VAL A 340 -9.82 17.55 -10.39
C VAL A 340 -8.60 18.17 -11.06
N ALA A 341 -8.40 19.48 -10.91
CA ALA A 341 -7.19 20.14 -11.37
C ALA A 341 -5.93 19.57 -10.69
N ALA A 342 -5.97 19.35 -9.37
CA ALA A 342 -4.89 18.71 -8.63
C ALA A 342 -4.60 17.29 -9.12
N LEU A 343 -5.62 16.48 -9.41
CA LEU A 343 -5.44 15.15 -10.01
C LEU A 343 -4.77 15.21 -11.38
N MET A 344 -5.11 16.19 -12.21
CA MET A 344 -4.50 16.35 -13.53
C MET A 344 -3.04 16.80 -13.44
N LEU A 345 -2.74 17.73 -12.52
CA LEU A 345 -1.36 18.14 -12.20
C LEU A 345 -0.52 16.97 -11.65
N ALA A 346 -1.14 16.11 -10.86
CA ALA A 346 -0.52 14.92 -10.26
C ALA A 346 -0.45 13.72 -11.21
N TRP A 347 -1.02 13.80 -12.41
CA TRP A 347 -1.16 12.66 -13.29
C TRP A 347 0.22 12.12 -13.72
N PRO A 348 0.49 10.80 -13.60
CA PRO A 348 1.78 10.22 -13.96
C PRO A 348 1.90 10.02 -15.48
N PHE A 349 2.15 11.11 -16.21
CA PHE A 349 2.34 11.06 -17.66
C PHE A 349 3.56 10.22 -18.04
N GLU A 350 3.37 9.28 -18.97
CA GLU A 350 4.42 8.42 -19.50
C GLU A 350 5.13 9.15 -20.66
N PRO A 351 6.47 9.36 -20.61
CA PRO A 351 7.19 10.04 -21.68
C PRO A 351 7.05 9.33 -23.02
N GLY A 352 6.71 10.07 -24.07
CA GLY A 352 6.56 9.52 -25.42
C GLY A 352 5.27 8.72 -25.62
N TYR A 353 4.32 8.80 -24.71
CA TYR A 353 3.03 8.12 -24.83
C TYR A 353 2.20 8.65 -26.01
N SER A 354 2.17 9.97 -26.19
CA SER A 354 1.60 10.68 -27.34
C SER A 354 2.01 12.16 -27.30
N GLU A 355 1.88 12.87 -28.42
CA GLU A 355 2.14 14.32 -28.46
C GLU A 355 1.27 15.08 -27.46
N ARG A 356 -0.03 14.74 -27.36
CA ARG A 356 -0.95 15.31 -26.38
C ARG A 356 -0.47 15.06 -24.94
N SER A 357 -0.09 13.82 -24.62
CA SER A 357 0.40 13.44 -23.29
C SER A 357 1.65 14.22 -22.90
N ASP A 358 2.62 14.34 -23.82
CA ASP A 358 3.88 15.04 -23.56
C ASP A 358 3.66 16.55 -23.36
N ARG A 359 2.76 17.17 -24.13
CA ARG A 359 2.38 18.58 -23.93
C ARG A 359 1.73 18.83 -22.58
N LEU A 360 0.79 17.98 -22.16
CA LEU A 360 0.14 18.07 -20.85
C LEU A 360 1.16 17.86 -19.70
N ALA A 361 2.09 16.90 -19.87
CA ALA A 361 3.16 16.67 -18.91
C ALA A 361 4.09 17.89 -18.77
N GLN A 362 4.42 18.53 -19.89
CA GLN A 362 5.24 19.75 -19.90
C GLN A 362 4.51 20.91 -19.20
N LEU A 363 3.21 21.09 -19.46
CA LEU A 363 2.39 22.11 -18.80
C LEU A 363 2.35 21.88 -17.28
N ALA A 364 2.02 20.67 -16.83
CA ALA A 364 2.00 20.32 -15.41
C ALA A 364 3.36 20.59 -14.75
N LYS A 365 4.46 20.18 -15.40
CA LYS A 365 5.83 20.43 -14.91
C LYS A 365 6.17 21.92 -14.82
N GLN A 366 5.64 22.77 -15.70
CA GLN A 366 5.84 24.21 -15.63
C GLN A 366 5.08 24.82 -14.45
N GLU A 367 3.81 24.47 -14.27
CA GLU A 367 3.00 24.91 -13.13
C GLU A 367 3.65 24.52 -11.80
N LEU A 368 4.12 23.27 -11.68
CA LEU A 368 4.76 22.74 -10.46
C LEU A 368 6.05 23.47 -10.07
N LYS A 369 6.75 24.15 -10.99
CA LYS A 369 7.94 24.95 -10.65
C LYS A 369 7.59 26.18 -9.82
N SER A 370 6.39 26.73 -10.00
CA SER A 370 5.91 27.92 -9.30
C SER A 370 5.40 27.62 -7.88
N PHE A 371 5.09 26.36 -7.60
CA PHE A 371 4.49 25.93 -6.35
C PHE A 371 5.45 26.01 -5.18
N SER A 372 4.89 26.34 -4.01
CA SER A 372 5.58 26.24 -2.74
C SER A 372 6.00 24.79 -2.46
N PRO A 373 7.00 24.56 -1.58
CA PRO A 373 7.37 23.20 -1.17
C PRO A 373 6.19 22.37 -0.66
N ASP A 374 5.26 22.99 0.07
CA ASP A 374 4.08 22.32 0.62
C ASP A 374 3.13 21.84 -0.48
N THR A 375 2.82 22.70 -1.47
CA THR A 375 1.96 22.32 -2.59
C THR A 375 2.63 21.27 -3.47
N ARG A 376 3.94 21.34 -3.71
CA ARG A 376 4.66 20.27 -4.42
C ARG A 376 4.59 18.94 -3.69
N ASN A 377 4.80 18.94 -2.37
CA ASN A 377 4.66 17.73 -1.56
C ASN A 377 3.24 17.15 -1.66
N GLU A 378 2.20 17.99 -1.64
CA GLU A 378 0.82 17.53 -1.81
C GLU A 378 0.61 16.84 -3.17
N ILE A 379 1.09 17.45 -4.26
CA ILE A 379 0.97 16.89 -5.61
C ILE A 379 1.76 15.59 -5.73
N ASP A 380 2.98 15.52 -5.21
CA ASP A 380 3.81 14.30 -5.23
C ASP A 380 3.16 13.13 -4.48
N LEU A 381 2.50 13.41 -3.34
CA LEU A 381 1.74 12.42 -2.59
C LEU A 381 0.52 11.93 -3.39
N LEU A 382 -0.19 12.84 -4.07
CA LEU A 382 -1.31 12.49 -4.94
C LEU A 382 -0.87 11.66 -6.16
N THR A 383 0.29 11.99 -6.76
CA THR A 383 0.91 11.20 -7.82
C THR A 383 1.22 9.78 -7.34
N THR A 384 1.73 9.64 -6.11
CA THR A 384 2.01 8.33 -5.51
C THR A 384 0.74 7.49 -5.35
N GLN A 385 -0.38 8.11 -4.92
CA GLN A 385 -1.68 7.45 -4.84
C GLN A 385 -2.17 7.01 -6.22
N LEU A 386 -2.11 7.90 -7.22
CA LEU A 386 -2.50 7.59 -8.60
C LEU A 386 -1.70 6.42 -9.17
N LEU A 387 -0.38 6.45 -9.06
CA LEU A 387 0.51 5.37 -9.51
C LEU A 387 0.12 4.03 -8.88
N THR A 388 -0.11 4.02 -7.56
CA THR A 388 -0.47 2.83 -6.82
C THR A 388 -1.81 2.26 -7.27
N LEU A 389 -2.84 3.11 -7.41
CA LEU A 389 -4.16 2.67 -7.87
C LEU A 389 -4.12 2.20 -9.32
N ILE A 390 -3.47 2.95 -10.22
CA ILE A 390 -3.29 2.56 -11.63
C ILE A 390 -2.59 1.20 -11.71
N GLU A 391 -1.54 0.97 -10.92
CA GLU A 391 -0.85 -0.31 -10.89
C GLU A 391 -1.73 -1.44 -10.35
N CYS A 392 -2.50 -1.19 -9.29
CA CYS A 392 -3.41 -2.18 -8.72
C CYS A 392 -4.61 -2.50 -9.63
N SER A 393 -5.04 -1.55 -10.46
CA SER A 393 -6.14 -1.70 -11.41
C SER A 393 -5.72 -2.30 -12.75
N ARG A 394 -4.42 -2.53 -13.00
CA ARG A 394 -3.96 -3.19 -14.24
C ARG A 394 -4.44 -4.65 -14.25
N PRO A 395 -4.94 -5.14 -15.40
CA PRO A 395 -5.09 -6.57 -15.58
C PRO A 395 -3.73 -7.25 -15.33
N PRO A 396 -3.71 -8.43 -14.68
CA PRO A 396 -2.46 -9.07 -14.32
C PRO A 396 -1.58 -9.31 -15.55
N PRO A 397 -0.24 -9.24 -15.42
CA PRO A 397 0.66 -9.57 -16.52
C PRO A 397 0.34 -10.98 -17.01
N VAL A 398 0.24 -11.14 -18.33
CA VAL A 398 0.23 -12.47 -18.94
C VAL A 398 1.62 -13.04 -18.71
N LEU A 399 1.75 -13.97 -17.76
CA LEU A 399 2.98 -14.73 -17.58
C LEU A 399 3.27 -15.44 -18.91
N PRO A 400 4.52 -15.46 -19.40
CA PRO A 400 4.89 -16.30 -20.52
C PRO A 400 4.60 -17.74 -20.10
N GLY A 401 3.47 -18.26 -20.58
CA GLY A 401 3.06 -19.62 -20.34
C GLY A 401 4.12 -20.54 -20.90
N LYS A 402 4.49 -21.56 -20.13
CA LYS A 402 5.08 -22.78 -20.69
C LYS A 402 4.24 -23.13 -21.92
N VAL A 403 4.90 -23.19 -23.08
CA VAL A 403 4.31 -23.71 -24.31
C VAL A 403 3.97 -25.17 -24.04
N ASN A 404 2.75 -25.42 -23.55
CA ASN A 404 2.15 -26.74 -23.60
C ASN A 404 1.69 -26.91 -25.04
N SER A 405 2.58 -27.50 -25.84
CA SER A 405 2.27 -28.03 -27.15
C SER A 405 1.32 -29.23 -26.99
N GLU A 406 0.02 -28.97 -26.91
CA GLU A 406 -0.98 -29.95 -27.30
C GLU A 406 -1.92 -29.31 -28.33
N PRO A 407 -1.95 -29.81 -29.58
CA PRO A 407 -2.84 -29.26 -30.58
C PRO A 407 -4.28 -29.58 -30.20
N SER A 408 -5.09 -28.54 -30.01
CA SER A 408 -6.54 -28.65 -29.92
C SER A 408 -7.09 -29.32 -31.17
N LYS A 409 -7.37 -30.63 -31.09
CA LYS A 409 -8.15 -31.34 -32.10
C LYS A 409 -9.60 -30.88 -32.01
N CYS A 410 -9.97 -29.92 -32.85
CA CYS A 410 -11.35 -29.79 -33.30
C CYS A 410 -11.34 -29.91 -34.83
N GLN A 411 -11.42 -31.14 -35.31
CA GLN A 411 -11.75 -31.43 -36.71
C GLN A 411 -13.25 -31.21 -36.89
N TRP A 412 -13.59 -30.40 -37.90
CA TRP A 412 -14.92 -30.26 -38.42
C TRP A 412 -15.44 -31.61 -38.91
N HIS A 413 -16.55 -32.09 -38.36
CA HIS A 413 -17.56 -32.85 -39.09
C HIS A 413 -18.92 -32.71 -38.39
N SER A 414 -19.95 -32.83 -39.22
CA SER A 414 -21.37 -32.54 -39.03
C SER A 414 -22.05 -33.14 -37.81
N ASP A 415 -23.10 -32.41 -37.40
CA ASP A 415 -24.24 -32.80 -36.54
C ASP A 415 -24.09 -32.69 -35.00
N ALA A 416 -24.77 -31.67 -34.48
CA ALA A 416 -25.27 -31.47 -33.11
C ALA A 416 -24.28 -31.64 -31.93
N CYS A 417 -23.69 -30.52 -31.49
CA CYS A 417 -23.02 -30.42 -30.19
C CYS A 417 -23.84 -29.57 -29.22
N CYS A 418 -24.45 -30.22 -28.21
CA CYS A 418 -25.06 -29.56 -27.06
C CYS A 418 -23.99 -29.28 -26.01
N CYS A 419 -23.66 -28.01 -25.79
CA CYS A 419 -22.73 -27.56 -24.75
C CYS A 419 -23.47 -27.35 -23.42
N ILE A 420 -22.89 -27.82 -22.32
CA ILE A 420 -23.55 -28.00 -21.01
C ILE A 420 -23.79 -26.71 -20.21
N ASN A 421 -23.71 -25.52 -20.83
CA ASN A 421 -23.84 -24.23 -20.15
C ASN A 421 -24.69 -23.20 -20.92
N ASP A 422 -25.75 -23.66 -21.61
CA ASP A 422 -26.79 -22.74 -22.08
C ASP A 422 -27.70 -22.32 -20.91
N ILE A 423 -27.44 -21.12 -20.39
CA ILE A 423 -28.37 -20.41 -19.51
C ILE A 423 -29.38 -19.71 -20.41
N LYS A 424 -30.65 -20.14 -20.35
CA LYS A 424 -31.78 -19.38 -20.89
C LYS A 424 -32.06 -18.17 -19.99
N LEU A 425 -31.78 -16.98 -20.49
CA LEU A 425 -32.61 -15.77 -20.40
C LEU A 425 -32.31 -14.86 -21.59
#